data_AF-A0AAY5EZK5-F1
#
_entry.id   AF-A0AAY5EZK5-F1
#
_cell.length_a   1.000
_cell.length_b   1.000
_cell.length_c   1.000
_cell.angle_alpha   90.00
_cell.angle_beta   90.00
_cell.angle_gamma   90.00
#
_symmetry.space_group_name_H-M   'P 1'
#
loop_
_entity.id
_entity.type
_entity.pdbx_description
1 polymer ?
#
loop_
_entity_poly.entity_id
_entity_poly.type
_entity_poly.pdbx_seq_one_letter_code
_entity_poly.pdbx_strand_id
1 'polypeptide(L)'
;RSLLYVVLVALSNPVETMMDTRTATAELGWTAYPASGWEEVSGYDENLNTIRTYQVCNVFEPSQNNWLLTTFVRRRAAQRVYVEMRFTVRDCSSIPRVPGSCKETFTSTIRERPGAYLKVDTIAADESFSQVDFGGRLMKVNTEVRSFGPLSRNGFYLAFQDYGACMSLLSVRVFYKKCPSVVQNFAVFPETMTGAESTSLVIARGTCIPNAEEVDVPIKLYCNGDGEWMVPIGSCTCKAGFEPDNSSGKVLQRFWILRRL
;
A
#
# COMPACT_ATOMS: atom_id res chain seq x y z
N ARG A 1 36.22 -26.97 3.23
CA ARG A 1 34.88 -26.81 2.60
C ARG A 1 34.07 -25.87 3.47
N SER A 2 34.28 -24.55 3.31
CA SER A 2 33.60 -23.54 4.12
C SER A 2 32.47 -22.96 3.28
N LEU A 3 31.24 -23.28 3.65
CA LEU A 3 30.02 -22.71 3.06
C LEU A 3 30.00 -21.22 3.38
N LEU A 4 30.29 -20.38 2.38
CA LEU A 4 30.07 -18.94 2.44
C LEU A 4 28.56 -18.72 2.54
N TYR A 5 28.04 -18.49 3.75
CA TYR A 5 26.68 -17.99 3.92
C TYR A 5 26.64 -16.55 3.44
N VAL A 6 26.35 -16.38 2.15
CA VAL A 6 26.01 -15.09 1.56
C VAL A 6 24.61 -14.75 2.07
N VAL A 7 24.53 -14.02 3.18
CA VAL A 7 23.31 -13.29 3.52
C VAL A 7 23.25 -12.12 2.54
N LEU A 8 22.59 -12.33 1.40
CA LEU A 8 22.12 -11.25 0.55
C LEU A 8 21.13 -10.45 1.40
N VAL A 9 21.54 -9.28 1.88
CA VAL A 9 20.59 -8.27 2.34
C VAL A 9 19.89 -7.78 1.07
N ALA A 10 18.79 -8.45 0.71
CA ALA A 10 17.92 -7.96 -0.34
C ALA A 10 17.43 -6.58 0.10
N LEU A 11 17.64 -5.56 -0.74
CA LEU A 11 16.97 -4.27 -0.60
C LEU A 11 15.47 -4.52 -0.78
N SER A 12 14.79 -4.95 0.28
CA SER A 12 13.36 -5.19 0.25
C SER A 12 12.65 -3.86 0.23
N ASN A 13 11.73 -3.68 -0.72
CA ASN A 13 10.93 -2.47 -0.81
C ASN A 13 10.15 -2.23 0.50
N PRO A 14 10.12 -1.00 1.03
CA PRO A 14 9.35 -0.67 2.25
C PRO A 14 7.83 -0.72 2.02
N VAL A 15 7.41 -0.91 0.77
CA VAL A 15 6.02 -1.02 0.35
C VAL A 15 5.79 -2.37 -0.32
N GLU A 16 4.78 -3.11 0.14
CA GLU A 16 4.39 -4.39 -0.43
C GLU A 16 2.97 -4.33 -0.98
N THR A 17 2.82 -4.64 -2.28
CA THR A 17 1.54 -4.55 -2.99
C THR A 17 0.76 -5.85 -2.87
N MET A 18 -0.52 -5.73 -2.52
CA MET A 18 -1.46 -6.82 -2.28
C MET A 18 -2.45 -6.99 -3.43
N MET A 19 -2.83 -5.88 -4.06
CA MET A 19 -3.69 -5.79 -5.24
C MET A 19 -3.27 -4.58 -6.06
N ASP A 20 -3.18 -4.70 -7.38
CA ASP A 20 -2.98 -3.56 -8.29
C ASP A 20 -3.69 -3.82 -9.61
N THR A 21 -4.79 -3.10 -9.84
CA THR A 21 -5.61 -3.29 -11.04
C THR A 21 -4.95 -2.74 -12.31
N ARG A 22 -3.89 -1.92 -12.21
CA ARG A 22 -3.18 -1.39 -13.40
C ARG A 22 -2.45 -2.48 -14.17
N THR A 23 -2.03 -3.52 -13.46
CA THR A 23 -1.29 -4.65 -14.03
C THR A 23 -2.20 -5.75 -14.59
N ALA A 24 -3.52 -5.60 -14.45
CA ALA A 24 -4.47 -6.58 -14.93
C ALA A 24 -4.56 -6.54 -16.46
N THR A 25 -4.24 -7.67 -17.10
CA THR A 25 -4.34 -7.85 -18.56
C THR A 25 -5.67 -8.46 -18.99
N ALA A 26 -6.51 -8.87 -18.04
CA ALA A 26 -7.80 -9.51 -18.24
C ALA A 26 -8.87 -8.85 -17.32
N GLU A 27 -10.10 -9.38 -17.38
CA GLU A 27 -11.22 -8.92 -16.54
C GLU A 27 -10.86 -8.93 -15.04
N LEU A 28 -11.28 -7.88 -14.33
CA LEU A 28 -10.99 -7.73 -12.90
C LEU A 28 -11.85 -8.66 -12.03
N GLY A 29 -13.03 -9.06 -12.54
CA GLY A 29 -13.91 -10.02 -11.90
C GLY A 29 -14.54 -9.50 -10.60
N TRP A 30 -14.76 -8.19 -10.49
CA TRP A 30 -15.43 -7.60 -9.33
C TRP A 30 -16.95 -7.73 -9.48
N THR A 31 -17.64 -7.79 -8.35
CA THR A 31 -19.10 -7.99 -8.33
C THR A 31 -19.81 -6.66 -8.20
N ALA A 32 -20.57 -6.28 -9.23
CA ALA A 32 -21.46 -5.12 -9.21
C ALA A 32 -22.86 -5.49 -8.70
N TYR A 33 -23.48 -4.62 -7.90
CA TYR A 33 -24.86 -4.76 -7.45
C TYR A 33 -25.55 -3.39 -7.30
N PRO A 34 -26.71 -3.16 -7.93
CA PRO A 34 -27.33 -4.01 -8.94
C PRO A 34 -26.45 -4.13 -10.19
N ALA A 35 -26.74 -5.10 -11.06
CA ALA A 35 -25.98 -5.28 -12.31
C ALA A 35 -26.06 -4.07 -13.26
N SER A 36 -27.07 -3.21 -13.09
CA SER A 36 -27.24 -1.94 -13.81
C SER A 36 -26.48 -0.77 -13.18
N GLY A 37 -25.71 -1.01 -12.12
CA GLY A 37 -24.93 0.01 -11.43
C GLY A 37 -23.56 0.19 -12.09
N TRP A 38 -22.54 -0.42 -11.48
CA TRP A 38 -21.18 -0.35 -11.99
C TRP A 38 -20.98 -1.27 -13.21
N GLU A 39 -20.36 -0.73 -14.25
CA GLU A 39 -20.05 -1.43 -15.49
C GLU A 39 -18.54 -1.53 -15.68
N GLU A 40 -18.04 -2.72 -16.03
CA GLU A 40 -16.64 -2.92 -16.41
C GLU A 40 -16.43 -2.52 -17.87
N VAL A 41 -15.52 -1.58 -18.11
CA VAL A 41 -15.20 -1.09 -19.46
C VAL A 41 -13.70 -1.04 -19.70
N SER A 42 -13.30 -1.02 -20.97
CA SER A 42 -11.92 -0.76 -21.36
C SER A 42 -11.69 0.75 -21.43
N GLY A 43 -10.66 1.22 -20.74
CA GLY A 43 -10.19 2.61 -20.78
C GLY A 43 -8.73 2.70 -21.24
N TYR A 44 -8.21 3.93 -21.22
CA TYR A 44 -6.80 4.20 -21.45
C TYR A 44 -6.21 4.96 -20.26
N ASP A 45 -4.97 4.64 -19.89
CA ASP A 45 -4.22 5.44 -18.93
C ASP A 45 -3.59 6.68 -19.60
N GLU A 46 -2.86 7.49 -18.82
CA GLU A 46 -2.15 8.70 -19.30
C GLU A 46 -1.09 8.38 -20.38
N ASN A 47 -0.62 7.14 -20.45
CA ASN A 47 0.37 6.67 -21.40
C ASN A 47 -0.26 5.94 -22.59
N LEU A 48 -1.60 5.98 -22.72
CA LEU A 48 -2.38 5.29 -23.75
C LEU A 48 -2.30 3.76 -23.69
N ASN A 49 -1.94 3.19 -22.55
CA ASN A 49 -2.06 1.75 -22.33
C ASN A 49 -3.53 1.40 -22.08
N THR A 50 -3.98 0.28 -22.65
CA THR A 50 -5.31 -0.25 -22.39
C THR A 50 -5.40 -0.75 -20.94
N ILE A 51 -6.38 -0.24 -20.19
CA ILE A 51 -6.65 -0.62 -18.81
C ILE A 51 -8.10 -1.07 -18.65
N ARG A 52 -8.37 -1.89 -17.63
CA ARG A 52 -9.74 -2.24 -17.23
C ARG A 52 -10.20 -1.30 -16.12
N THR A 53 -11.35 -0.67 -16.31
CA THR A 53 -11.91 0.33 -15.40
C THR A 53 -13.36 -0.03 -15.06
N TYR A 54 -13.87 0.54 -13.97
CA TYR A 54 -15.29 0.46 -13.63
C TYR A 54 -15.92 1.85 -13.70
N GLN A 55 -17.05 1.99 -14.39
CA GLN A 55 -17.76 3.26 -14.52
C GLN A 55 -19.20 3.15 -14.01
N VAL A 56 -19.75 4.28 -13.55
CA VAL A 56 -21.15 4.43 -13.18
C VAL A 56 -21.60 5.86 -13.48
N CYS A 57 -22.80 6.04 -14.05
CA CYS A 57 -23.34 7.36 -14.38
C CYS A 57 -24.88 7.40 -14.35
N ASN A 58 -25.46 6.91 -13.25
CA ASN A 58 -26.92 6.86 -13.07
C ASN A 58 -27.47 8.16 -12.43
N VAL A 59 -27.01 9.32 -12.91
CA VAL A 59 -27.28 10.64 -12.29
C VAL A 59 -28.72 11.13 -12.44
N PHE A 60 -29.49 10.58 -13.39
CA PHE A 60 -30.87 10.98 -13.65
C PHE A 60 -31.89 10.22 -12.79
N GLU A 61 -31.48 9.12 -12.18
CA GLU A 61 -32.34 8.29 -11.36
C GLU A 61 -32.29 8.74 -9.89
N PRO A 62 -33.44 8.85 -9.19
CA PRO A 62 -33.45 9.16 -7.77
C PRO A 62 -32.94 7.98 -6.94
N SER A 63 -32.44 8.25 -5.73
CA SER A 63 -32.15 7.26 -4.68
C SER A 63 -31.25 6.08 -5.12
N GLN A 64 -30.16 6.38 -5.82
CA GLN A 64 -29.17 5.39 -6.24
C GLN A 64 -28.46 4.73 -5.05
N ASN A 65 -28.03 3.47 -5.23
CA ASN A 65 -27.27 2.70 -4.27
C ASN A 65 -26.48 1.60 -4.99
N ASN A 66 -25.44 2.00 -5.71
CA ASN A 66 -24.66 1.13 -6.59
C ASN A 66 -23.40 0.65 -5.89
N TRP A 67 -23.28 -0.66 -5.67
CA TRP A 67 -22.15 -1.32 -5.03
C TRP A 67 -21.23 -1.95 -6.05
N LEU A 68 -19.93 -1.81 -5.84
CA LEU A 68 -18.88 -2.53 -6.54
C LEU A 68 -17.98 -3.18 -5.51
N LEU A 69 -17.90 -4.50 -5.52
CA LEU A 69 -17.15 -5.29 -4.56
C LEU A 69 -15.97 -5.99 -5.22
N THR A 70 -14.77 -5.79 -4.69
CA THR A 70 -13.56 -6.42 -5.23
C THR A 70 -13.56 -7.94 -5.02
N THR A 71 -12.56 -8.61 -5.60
CA THR A 71 -12.19 -9.96 -5.18
C THR A 71 -11.51 -9.94 -3.80
N PHE A 72 -11.33 -11.13 -3.20
CA PHE A 72 -10.76 -11.26 -1.86
C PHE A 72 -9.27 -10.86 -1.82
N VAL A 73 -8.93 -9.89 -0.99
CA VAL A 73 -7.55 -9.45 -0.77
C VAL A 73 -7.01 -10.10 0.50
N ARG A 74 -5.97 -10.94 0.35
CA ARG A 74 -5.30 -11.58 1.49
C ARG A 74 -4.54 -10.54 2.30
N ARG A 75 -4.79 -10.46 3.61
CA ARG A 75 -4.16 -9.49 4.53
C ARG A 75 -2.63 -9.64 4.61
N ARG A 76 -2.11 -10.85 4.42
CA ARG A 76 -0.71 -11.21 4.73
C ARG A 76 -0.40 -10.81 6.19
N ALA A 77 0.74 -10.17 6.44
CA ALA A 77 1.16 -9.73 7.77
C ALA A 77 0.69 -8.29 8.11
N ALA A 78 -0.04 -7.61 7.21
CA ALA A 78 -0.41 -6.22 7.38
C ALA A 78 -1.37 -6.01 8.57
N GLN A 79 -1.05 -5.08 9.46
CA GLN A 79 -1.98 -4.59 10.49
C GLN A 79 -2.82 -3.42 9.97
N ARG A 80 -2.22 -2.62 9.09
CA ARG A 80 -2.85 -1.50 8.39
C ARG A 80 -2.47 -1.59 6.92
N VAL A 81 -3.41 -1.25 6.05
CA VAL A 81 -3.17 -1.18 4.62
C VAL A 81 -3.60 0.17 4.09
N TYR A 82 -3.14 0.48 2.90
CA TYR A 82 -3.37 1.70 2.17
C TYR A 82 -4.08 1.34 0.87
N VAL A 83 -5.11 2.12 0.54
CA VAL A 83 -5.90 1.99 -0.66
C VAL A 83 -5.69 3.28 -1.44
N GLU A 84 -4.96 3.18 -2.55
CA GLU A 84 -4.78 4.23 -3.53
C GLU A 84 -5.83 4.04 -4.64
N MET A 85 -6.64 5.06 -4.85
CA MET A 85 -7.73 5.08 -5.82
C MET A 85 -7.43 6.16 -6.85
N ARG A 86 -7.35 5.79 -8.12
CA ARG A 86 -7.32 6.75 -9.23
C ARG A 86 -8.67 6.75 -9.93
N PHE A 87 -9.28 7.90 -10.09
CA PHE A 87 -10.63 8.02 -10.61
C PHE A 87 -10.87 9.37 -11.28
N THR A 88 -11.95 9.45 -12.06
CA THR A 88 -12.43 10.70 -12.67
C THR A 88 -13.87 10.93 -12.24
N VAL A 89 -14.23 12.17 -11.92
CA VAL A 89 -15.61 12.56 -11.59
C VAL A 89 -16.03 13.70 -12.50
N ARG A 90 -17.23 13.58 -13.06
CA ARG A 90 -17.85 14.65 -13.83
C ARG A 90 -18.57 15.61 -12.90
N ASP A 91 -18.36 16.90 -13.11
CA ASP A 91 -19.08 17.96 -12.38
C ASP A 91 -20.59 17.89 -12.69
N CYS A 92 -21.43 17.84 -11.66
CA CYS A 92 -22.89 17.81 -11.80
C CYS A 92 -23.41 19.05 -12.53
N SER A 93 -22.81 20.22 -12.30
CA SER A 93 -23.18 21.48 -12.98
C SER A 93 -22.96 21.42 -14.50
N SER A 94 -22.07 20.54 -14.96
CA SER A 94 -21.79 20.30 -16.38
C SER A 94 -22.77 19.35 -17.07
N ILE A 95 -23.75 18.78 -16.34
CA ILE A 95 -24.72 17.83 -16.85
C ILE A 95 -26.05 18.55 -17.08
N PRO A 96 -26.47 18.76 -18.34
CA PRO A 96 -27.72 19.45 -18.63
C PRO A 96 -28.92 18.71 -18.03
N ARG A 97 -29.79 19.45 -17.33
CA ARG A 97 -31.04 18.95 -16.72
C ARG A 97 -30.84 17.85 -15.66
N VAL A 98 -29.65 17.79 -15.04
CA VAL A 98 -29.41 16.82 -13.97
C VAL A 98 -30.26 17.16 -12.73
N PRO A 99 -30.88 16.17 -12.07
CA PRO A 99 -31.61 16.42 -10.82
C PRO A 99 -30.65 16.77 -9.68
N GLY A 100 -31.16 17.46 -8.65
CA GLY A 100 -30.40 17.79 -7.43
C GLY A 100 -29.95 16.59 -6.59
N SER A 101 -30.33 15.36 -6.98
CA SER A 101 -29.83 14.12 -6.41
C SER A 101 -28.40 13.78 -6.86
N CYS A 102 -27.88 14.42 -7.91
CA CYS A 102 -26.52 14.20 -8.41
C CYS A 102 -25.46 14.40 -7.32
N LYS A 103 -24.44 13.53 -7.33
CA LYS A 103 -23.31 13.55 -6.41
C LYS A 103 -21.99 13.60 -7.17
N GLU A 104 -20.96 14.09 -6.49
CA GLU A 104 -19.58 14.14 -7.00
C GLU A 104 -18.64 13.34 -6.09
N THR A 105 -19.22 12.47 -5.26
CA THR A 105 -18.52 11.70 -4.24
C THR A 105 -19.01 10.25 -4.23
N PHE A 106 -18.15 9.35 -3.77
CA PHE A 106 -18.47 7.94 -3.56
C PHE A 106 -17.91 7.50 -2.21
N THR A 107 -18.45 6.43 -1.65
CA THR A 107 -18.00 5.90 -0.36
C THR A 107 -17.11 4.68 -0.56
N SER A 108 -15.93 4.69 0.06
CA SER A 108 -15.05 3.53 0.13
C SER A 108 -15.27 2.79 1.46
N THR A 109 -15.34 1.47 1.41
CA THR A 109 -15.71 0.61 2.54
C THR A 109 -14.92 -0.68 2.51
N ILE A 110 -14.66 -1.27 3.67
CA ILE A 110 -14.03 -2.58 3.80
C ILE A 110 -14.99 -3.57 4.41
N ARG A 111 -14.91 -4.81 3.94
CA ARG A 111 -15.66 -5.93 4.47
C ARG A 111 -14.73 -7.07 4.87
N GLU A 112 -14.51 -7.26 6.17
CA GLU A 112 -13.78 -8.42 6.71
C GLU A 112 -14.69 -9.66 6.90
N ARG A 113 -16.01 -9.46 7.01
CA ARG A 113 -17.01 -10.54 7.19
C ARG A 113 -18.26 -10.24 6.36
N PRO A 114 -18.99 -11.26 5.88
CA PRO A 114 -20.28 -11.05 5.22
C PRO A 114 -21.21 -10.18 6.07
N GLY A 115 -21.82 -9.15 5.46
CA GLY A 115 -22.74 -8.22 6.13
C GLY A 115 -22.10 -7.16 7.04
N ALA A 116 -20.80 -7.22 7.32
CA ALA A 116 -20.11 -6.25 8.17
C ALA A 116 -19.23 -5.31 7.32
N TYR A 117 -19.80 -4.16 6.97
CA TYR A 117 -19.17 -3.11 6.18
C TYR A 117 -18.70 -1.98 7.09
N LEU A 118 -17.39 -1.71 7.09
CA LEU A 118 -16.80 -0.59 7.80
C LEU A 118 -16.49 0.52 6.80
N LYS A 119 -17.16 1.66 6.94
CA LYS A 119 -16.90 2.84 6.12
C LYS A 119 -15.46 3.31 6.35
N VAL A 120 -14.69 3.42 5.27
CA VAL A 120 -13.34 4.01 5.29
C VAL A 120 -13.45 5.51 5.25
N ASP A 121 -14.02 6.02 4.16
CA ASP A 121 -14.19 7.45 3.95
C ASP A 121 -15.20 7.72 2.82
N THR A 122 -15.71 8.96 2.78
CA THR A 122 -16.34 9.52 1.59
C THR A 122 -15.27 10.18 0.73
N ILE A 123 -15.07 9.65 -0.47
CA ILE A 123 -14.06 10.13 -1.42
C ILE A 123 -14.69 11.21 -2.30
N ALA A 124 -14.02 12.36 -2.38
CA ALA A 124 -14.34 13.45 -3.28
C ALA A 124 -13.18 13.67 -4.26
N ALA A 125 -13.47 14.27 -5.41
CA ALA A 125 -12.44 14.72 -6.33
C ALA A 125 -11.85 16.05 -5.84
N ASP A 126 -10.53 16.19 -5.90
CA ASP A 126 -9.85 17.48 -5.79
C ASP A 126 -10.14 18.35 -7.02
N GLU A 127 -10.21 17.73 -8.20
CA GLU A 127 -10.61 18.36 -9.46
C GLU A 127 -11.68 17.55 -10.21
N SER A 128 -12.84 18.16 -10.48
CA SER A 128 -13.86 17.62 -11.38
C SER A 128 -13.67 18.15 -12.80
N PHE A 129 -14.10 17.37 -13.80
CA PHE A 129 -14.06 17.79 -15.21
C PHE A 129 -15.44 18.29 -15.68
N SER A 130 -15.41 19.26 -16.61
CA SER A 130 -16.57 20.00 -17.12
C SER A 130 -16.79 19.77 -18.63
N GLN A 131 -17.85 20.38 -19.19
CA GLN A 131 -18.17 20.30 -20.62
C GLN A 131 -17.09 20.94 -21.51
N VAL A 132 -16.35 21.93 -20.99
CA VAL A 132 -15.24 22.59 -21.70
C VAL A 132 -14.07 21.61 -21.89
N ASP A 133 -13.86 20.73 -20.92
CA ASP A 133 -12.78 19.73 -20.94
C ASP A 133 -13.04 18.59 -21.94
N PHE A 134 -14.33 18.32 -22.25
CA PHE A 134 -14.72 17.37 -23.30
C PHE A 134 -14.34 17.87 -24.71
N GLY A 135 -14.41 19.19 -24.94
CA GLY A 135 -13.95 19.81 -26.18
C GLY A 135 -12.43 19.76 -26.37
N GLY A 136 -11.68 19.60 -25.28
CA GLY A 136 -10.21 19.46 -25.26
C GLY A 136 -9.69 18.02 -25.08
N ARG A 137 -10.58 17.01 -24.93
CA ARG A 137 -10.23 15.61 -24.60
C ARG A 137 -9.37 15.46 -23.33
N LEU A 138 -9.47 16.38 -22.37
CA LEU A 138 -8.67 16.34 -21.15
C LEU A 138 -9.49 15.74 -20.01
N MET A 139 -9.25 14.47 -19.69
CA MET A 139 -9.86 13.83 -18.51
C MET A 139 -9.01 14.16 -17.28
N LYS A 140 -9.62 14.75 -16.26
CA LYS A 140 -8.93 15.08 -15.00
C LYS A 140 -8.90 13.87 -14.07
N VAL A 141 -7.71 13.30 -13.88
CA VAL A 141 -7.49 12.13 -13.04
C VAL A 141 -7.19 12.57 -11.60
N ASN A 142 -8.01 12.12 -10.66
CA ASN A 142 -7.83 12.32 -9.24
C ASN A 142 -7.13 11.10 -8.63
N THR A 143 -6.29 11.32 -7.62
CA THR A 143 -5.60 10.24 -6.90
C THR A 143 -5.78 10.43 -5.40
N GLU A 144 -6.50 9.51 -4.77
CA GLU A 144 -6.77 9.55 -3.34
C GLU A 144 -6.18 8.33 -2.63
N VAL A 145 -5.46 8.56 -1.54
CA VAL A 145 -4.91 7.49 -0.69
C VAL A 145 -5.60 7.52 0.66
N ARG A 146 -6.18 6.39 1.06
CA ARG A 146 -6.76 6.21 2.40
C ARG A 146 -6.17 4.98 3.07
N SER A 147 -5.85 5.10 4.34
CA SER A 147 -5.35 3.97 5.14
C SER A 147 -6.42 3.43 6.06
N PHE A 148 -6.40 2.14 6.32
CA PHE A 148 -7.31 1.51 7.27
C PHE A 148 -6.64 0.41 8.09
N GLY A 149 -7.06 0.31 9.34
CA GLY A 149 -6.61 -0.68 10.31
C GLY A 149 -7.25 -0.39 11.67
N PRO A 150 -7.05 -1.26 12.66
CA PRO A 150 -6.38 -2.55 12.58
C PRO A 150 -7.20 -3.59 11.81
N LEU A 151 -6.54 -4.34 10.94
CA LEU A 151 -7.10 -5.53 10.31
C LEU A 151 -7.03 -6.73 11.26
N SER A 152 -8.14 -7.47 11.39
CA SER A 152 -8.30 -8.54 12.37
C SER A 152 -8.42 -9.94 11.75
N ARG A 153 -8.80 -10.03 10.46
CA ARG A 153 -9.05 -11.29 9.75
C ARG A 153 -7.94 -11.63 8.75
N ASN A 154 -8.03 -12.80 8.10
CA ASN A 154 -7.03 -13.27 7.14
C ASN A 154 -7.02 -12.48 5.81
N GLY A 155 -8.02 -11.63 5.61
CA GLY A 155 -8.17 -10.80 4.43
C GLY A 155 -9.49 -10.06 4.48
N PHE A 156 -9.77 -9.34 3.40
CA PHE A 156 -10.91 -8.44 3.31
C PHE A 156 -11.33 -8.27 1.85
N TYR A 157 -12.50 -7.67 1.67
CA TYR A 157 -12.95 -7.13 0.40
C TYR A 157 -13.01 -5.62 0.50
N LEU A 158 -12.71 -4.93 -0.60
CA LEU A 158 -13.02 -3.51 -0.74
C LEU A 158 -14.37 -3.37 -1.44
N ALA A 159 -15.13 -2.36 -1.04
CA ALA A 159 -16.41 -2.03 -1.64
C ALA A 159 -16.48 -0.53 -1.92
N PHE A 160 -16.96 -0.19 -3.10
CA PHE A 160 -17.22 1.18 -3.54
C PHE A 160 -18.72 1.36 -3.70
N GLN A 161 -19.25 2.40 -3.05
CA GLN A 161 -20.68 2.68 -3.04
C GLN A 161 -20.94 4.04 -3.66
N ASP A 162 -21.77 4.05 -4.69
CA ASP A 162 -22.23 5.24 -5.39
C ASP A 162 -23.72 5.52 -5.08
N TYR A 163 -24.04 6.80 -4.89
CA TYR A 163 -25.38 7.31 -4.59
C TYR A 163 -25.92 8.25 -5.68
N GLY A 164 -25.34 8.22 -6.88
CA GLY A 164 -25.81 9.02 -8.03
C GLY A 164 -24.76 9.97 -8.59
N ALA A 165 -23.51 9.53 -8.65
CA ALA A 165 -22.42 10.22 -9.30
C ALA A 165 -22.21 9.74 -10.75
N CYS A 166 -21.50 10.57 -11.54
CA CYS A 166 -20.98 10.17 -12.84
C CYS A 166 -19.46 10.08 -12.76
N MET A 167 -18.94 8.88 -12.57
CA MET A 167 -17.53 8.65 -12.29
C MET A 167 -16.97 7.39 -12.96
N SER A 168 -15.65 7.35 -13.12
CA SER A 168 -14.91 6.18 -13.55
C SER A 168 -13.77 5.90 -12.59
N LEU A 169 -13.73 4.70 -12.03
CA LEU A 169 -12.64 4.17 -11.23
C LEU A 169 -11.59 3.57 -12.16
N LEU A 170 -10.48 4.28 -12.35
CA LEU A 170 -9.43 3.93 -13.30
C LEU A 170 -8.48 2.87 -12.75
N SER A 171 -8.11 2.98 -11.47
CA SER A 171 -7.31 1.95 -10.82
C SER A 171 -7.44 1.94 -9.31
N VAL A 172 -7.25 0.77 -8.72
CA VAL A 172 -7.15 0.59 -7.27
C VAL A 172 -5.89 -0.21 -6.97
N ARG A 173 -5.05 0.36 -6.12
CA ARG A 173 -3.87 -0.30 -5.59
C ARG A 173 -3.98 -0.41 -4.08
N VAL A 174 -3.82 -1.63 -3.58
CA VAL A 174 -3.80 -1.94 -2.15
C VAL A 174 -2.42 -2.38 -1.77
N PHE A 175 -1.84 -1.73 -0.77
CA PHE A 175 -0.49 -2.03 -0.30
C PHE A 175 -0.38 -1.84 1.21
N TYR A 176 0.67 -2.37 1.81
CA TYR A 176 1.05 -2.06 3.17
C TYR A 176 2.51 -1.63 3.24
N LYS A 177 2.86 -0.96 4.34
CA LYS A 177 4.21 -0.52 4.61
C LYS A 177 4.89 -1.45 5.61
N LYS A 178 6.21 -1.58 5.51
CA LYS A 178 7.05 -2.36 6.41
C LYS A 178 8.44 -1.77 6.46
N CYS A 179 9.11 -1.94 7.59
CA CYS A 179 10.53 -1.62 7.69
C CYS A 179 11.35 -2.83 7.22
N PRO A 180 12.23 -2.66 6.21
CA PRO A 180 13.02 -3.74 5.65
C PRO A 180 14.02 -4.29 6.67
N SER A 181 14.52 -5.51 6.47
CA SER A 181 15.60 -6.02 7.32
C SER A 181 16.89 -5.21 7.09
N VAL A 182 17.53 -4.76 8.17
CA VAL A 182 18.73 -3.92 8.12
C VAL A 182 19.77 -4.41 9.11
N VAL A 183 21.03 -4.06 8.86
CA VAL A 183 22.12 -4.24 9.82
C VAL A 183 22.59 -2.86 10.27
N GLN A 184 22.55 -2.60 11.58
CA GLN A 184 22.98 -1.33 12.17
C GLN A 184 23.67 -1.59 13.51
N ASN A 185 24.75 -0.88 13.80
CA ASN A 185 25.56 -1.07 15.01
C ASN A 185 25.96 -2.55 15.25
N PHE A 186 26.31 -3.26 14.17
CA PHE A 186 26.64 -4.69 14.17
C PHE A 186 25.54 -5.62 14.69
N ALA A 187 24.28 -5.16 14.68
CA ALA A 187 23.10 -5.98 14.95
C ALA A 187 22.20 -6.07 13.72
N VAL A 188 21.63 -7.26 13.49
CA VAL A 188 20.58 -7.48 12.49
C VAL A 188 19.24 -7.14 13.12
N PHE A 189 18.47 -6.31 12.44
CA PHE A 189 17.07 -6.05 12.74
C PHE A 189 16.20 -6.73 11.66
N PRO A 190 15.27 -7.61 12.05
CA PRO A 190 14.42 -8.33 11.10
C PRO A 190 13.41 -7.38 10.45
N GLU A 191 12.88 -7.80 9.30
CA GLU A 191 11.74 -7.13 8.68
C GLU A 191 10.59 -7.01 9.70
N THR A 192 10.06 -5.79 9.84
CA THR A 192 9.06 -5.46 10.86
C THR A 192 7.89 -4.72 10.22
N MET A 193 6.68 -5.21 10.45
CA MET A 193 5.46 -4.58 9.94
C MET A 193 5.16 -3.29 10.71
N THR A 194 4.66 -2.26 10.03
CA THR A 194 4.16 -1.06 10.70
C THR A 194 2.96 -1.41 11.57
N GLY A 195 2.74 -0.65 12.64
CA GLY A 195 1.58 -0.85 13.50
C GLY A 195 0.25 -0.41 12.85
N ALA A 196 -0.82 -0.63 13.60
CA ALA A 196 -2.19 -0.34 13.18
C ALA A 196 -2.49 1.15 12.95
N GLU A 197 -1.77 2.05 13.63
CA GLU A 197 -1.98 3.50 13.59
C GLU A 197 -0.82 4.20 12.85
N SER A 198 -1.07 5.40 12.31
CA SER A 198 -0.04 6.20 11.63
C SER A 198 1.09 6.66 12.53
N THR A 199 0.79 6.94 13.80
CA THR A 199 1.76 7.36 14.81
C THR A 199 2.39 6.20 15.56
N SER A 200 2.08 4.95 15.18
CA SER A 200 2.58 3.77 15.87
C SER A 200 4.09 3.60 15.70
N LEU A 201 4.74 3.14 16.77
CA LEU A 201 6.16 2.78 16.80
C LEU A 201 6.28 1.31 17.24
N VAL A 202 6.66 0.45 16.30
CA VAL A 202 6.83 -0.98 16.55
C VAL A 202 8.28 -1.27 16.90
N ILE A 203 8.50 -1.92 18.05
CA ILE A 203 9.83 -2.26 18.54
C ILE A 203 10.33 -3.52 17.83
N ALA A 204 11.44 -3.40 17.12
CA ALA A 204 12.22 -4.52 16.60
C ALA A 204 13.41 -4.79 17.51
N ARG A 205 13.55 -6.04 17.96
CA ARG A 205 14.73 -6.48 18.72
C ARG A 205 15.84 -6.82 17.75
N GLY A 206 17.03 -6.26 17.98
CA GLY A 206 18.22 -6.61 17.21
C GLY A 206 18.88 -7.86 17.76
N THR A 207 19.69 -8.50 16.93
CA THR A 207 20.57 -9.61 17.34
C THR A 207 21.95 -9.37 16.74
N CYS A 208 23.00 -9.47 17.54
CA CYS A 208 24.36 -9.29 17.04
C CYS A 208 24.65 -10.22 15.87
N ILE A 209 25.31 -9.69 14.84
CA ILE A 209 25.82 -10.50 13.73
C ILE A 209 26.82 -11.55 14.25
N PRO A 210 27.02 -12.66 13.51
CA PRO A 210 28.02 -13.65 13.89
C PRO A 210 29.40 -13.02 14.17
N ASN A 211 30.07 -13.49 15.21
CA ASN A 211 31.36 -12.98 15.71
C ASN A 211 31.32 -11.56 16.31
N ALA A 212 30.13 -10.99 16.56
CA ALA A 212 29.97 -9.82 17.41
C ALA A 212 29.42 -10.21 18.80
N GLU A 213 29.56 -9.33 19.77
CA GLU A 213 29.05 -9.45 21.14
C GLU A 213 28.34 -8.16 21.59
N GLU A 214 27.35 -8.30 22.47
CA GLU A 214 26.56 -7.18 22.98
C GLU A 214 27.41 -6.28 23.87
N VAL A 215 27.33 -4.97 23.67
CA VAL A 215 28.03 -3.98 24.51
C VAL A 215 27.03 -3.06 25.19
N ASP A 216 26.10 -2.50 24.42
CA ASP A 216 25.06 -1.62 24.92
C ASP A 216 23.69 -2.28 24.71
N VAL A 217 22.99 -2.54 25.81
CA VAL A 217 21.72 -3.26 25.84
C VAL A 217 20.64 -2.38 26.49
N PRO A 218 19.39 -2.41 25.99
CA PRO A 218 18.87 -3.35 25.01
C PRO A 218 19.07 -2.91 23.54
N ILE A 219 19.35 -3.86 22.66
CA ILE A 219 19.48 -3.63 21.21
C ILE A 219 18.09 -3.55 20.58
N LYS A 220 17.66 -2.33 20.26
CA LYS A 220 16.31 -2.03 19.76
C LYS A 220 16.35 -1.03 18.61
N LEU A 221 15.41 -1.21 17.69
CA LEU A 221 15.10 -0.26 16.63
C LEU A 221 13.58 -0.05 16.60
N TYR A 222 13.13 1.12 16.18
CA TYR A 222 11.70 1.43 16.12
C TYR A 222 11.30 1.62 14.66
N CYS A 223 10.31 0.86 14.22
CA CYS A 223 9.67 1.01 12.92
C CYS A 223 8.48 1.95 13.05
N ASN A 224 8.50 3.09 12.36
CA ASN A 224 7.40 4.05 12.39
C ASN A 224 6.24 3.64 11.46
N GLY A 225 5.12 4.37 11.53
CA GLY A 225 3.96 4.12 10.68
C GLY A 225 4.20 4.33 9.18
N ASP A 226 5.31 4.95 8.77
CA ASP A 226 5.66 5.16 7.37
C ASP A 226 6.64 4.12 6.81
N GLY A 227 7.00 3.11 7.61
CA GLY A 227 7.92 2.04 7.19
C GLY A 227 9.37 2.46 7.23
N GLU A 228 9.70 3.50 8.02
CA GLU A 228 11.06 3.98 8.21
C GLU A 228 11.60 3.57 9.58
N TRP A 229 12.90 3.25 9.60
CA TRP A 229 13.62 2.99 10.83
C TRP A 229 14.01 4.28 11.53
N MET A 230 13.70 4.36 12.82
CA MET A 230 14.13 5.44 13.70
C MET A 230 15.51 5.14 14.30
N VAL A 231 15.98 6.01 15.21
CA VAL A 231 17.31 5.91 15.84
C VAL A 231 17.49 4.59 16.59
N PRO A 232 18.60 3.85 16.37
CA PRO A 232 18.92 2.63 17.11
C PRO A 232 19.27 2.93 18.57
N ILE A 233 18.88 2.02 19.46
CA ILE A 233 19.32 1.96 20.85
C ILE A 233 20.14 0.69 21.02
N GLY A 234 21.28 0.78 21.69
CA GLY A 234 22.18 -0.36 21.87
C GLY A 234 23.10 -0.63 20.69
N SER A 235 24.09 -1.49 20.92
CA SER A 235 25.10 -1.84 19.93
C SER A 235 25.79 -3.15 20.25
N CYS A 236 26.35 -3.77 19.21
CA CYS A 236 27.29 -4.87 19.31
C CYS A 236 28.69 -4.39 18.92
N THR A 237 29.73 -5.11 19.35
CA THR A 237 31.11 -4.93 18.87
C THR A 237 31.68 -6.25 18.34
N CYS A 238 32.71 -6.18 17.51
CA CYS A 238 33.42 -7.38 17.05
C CYS A 238 34.11 -8.05 18.25
N LYS A 239 33.99 -9.38 18.36
CA LYS A 239 34.76 -10.17 19.33
C LYS A 239 36.26 -10.03 19.06
N ALA A 240 37.06 -10.29 20.09
CA ALA A 240 38.52 -10.29 19.97
C ALA A 240 39.00 -11.17 18.80
N GLY A 241 39.90 -10.62 17.99
CA GLY A 241 40.41 -11.31 16.79
C GLY A 241 39.54 -11.16 15.55
N PHE A 242 38.52 -10.30 15.56
CA PHE A 242 37.72 -9.96 14.39
C PHE A 242 37.70 -8.45 14.12
N GLU A 243 37.36 -8.07 12.88
CA GLU A 243 37.25 -6.68 12.45
C GLU A 243 36.05 -6.47 11.50
N PRO A 244 35.50 -5.25 11.45
CA PRO A 244 34.39 -4.94 10.57
C PRO A 244 34.82 -4.96 9.10
N ASP A 245 34.05 -5.67 8.28
CA ASP A 245 34.12 -5.53 6.83
C ASP A 245 33.28 -4.33 6.41
N ASN A 246 33.96 -3.21 6.16
CA ASN A 246 33.35 -1.94 5.75
C ASN A 246 32.53 -2.02 4.46
N SER A 247 32.61 -3.12 3.70
CA SER A 247 31.89 -3.30 2.44
C SER A 247 30.57 -4.09 2.56
N SER A 248 30.35 -4.84 3.66
CA SER A 248 29.26 -5.83 3.70
C SER A 248 28.51 -5.96 5.02
N GLY A 249 28.85 -5.14 6.03
CA GLY A 249 28.23 -5.24 7.36
C GLY A 249 28.52 -6.57 8.05
N LYS A 250 29.63 -7.22 7.68
CA LYS A 250 30.11 -8.50 8.22
C LYS A 250 31.26 -8.28 9.20
N VAL A 251 31.55 -9.32 9.97
CA VAL A 251 32.69 -9.40 10.88
C VAL A 251 33.64 -10.47 10.36
N LEU A 252 34.84 -10.06 9.94
CA LEU A 252 35.87 -10.94 9.39
C LEU A 252 36.89 -11.29 10.47
N GLN A 253 37.37 -12.53 10.47
CA GLN A 253 38.46 -12.94 11.35
C GLN A 253 39.74 -12.23 10.91
N ARG A 254 40.46 -11.62 11.85
CA ARG A 254 41.80 -11.08 11.62
C ARG A 254 42.70 -12.23 11.20
N PHE A 255 42.97 -12.32 9.90
CA PHE A 255 44.14 -13.04 9.46
C PHE A 255 45.33 -12.20 9.91
N TRP A 256 45.99 -12.64 10.98
CA TRP A 256 47.38 -12.29 11.17
C TRP A 256 48.12 -12.82 9.95
N ILE A 257 48.29 -11.98 8.92
CA ILE A 257 49.43 -12.12 8.05
C ILE A 257 50.61 -11.88 8.99
N LEU A 258 51.11 -12.97 9.59
CA LEU A 258 52.51 -13.07 9.92
C LEU A 258 53.23 -12.79 8.60
N ARG A 259 53.53 -11.51 8.33
CA ARG A 259 54.72 -11.15 7.58
C ARG A 259 55.86 -11.68 8.43
N ARG A 260 56.16 -12.98 8.28
CA ARG A 260 57.48 -13.48 8.61
C ARG A 260 58.45 -12.67 7.74
N LEU A 261 59.37 -12.04 8.44
CA LEU A 261 60.61 -11.45 7.94
C LEU A 261 61.23 -12.30 6.83
#